data_AF-A0A653UST1-F1
#
_entry.id   AF-A0A653UST1-F1
#
_cell.length_a   1.000
_cell.length_b   1.000
_cell.length_c   1.000
_cell.angle_alpha   90.00
_cell.angle_beta   90.00
_cell.angle_gamma   90.00
#
_symmetry.space_group_name_H-M   'P 1'
#
loop_
_entity.id
_entity.type
_entity.pdbx_description
1 polymer ?
#
loop_
_entity_poly.entity_id
_entity_poly.type
_entity_poly.pdbx_seq_one_letter_code
_entity_poly.pdbx_strand_id
1 'polypeptide(L)'
;MGRQGSGEPNEFSRAFVDAVDDLRIQRGITTPALITQAGFSRGYYYKRTRGETSFNTNDVQTIAEALGVSVGELLAPAITEMERLHAPRDERLEPALLGYRLRKLVALHVARTPAPPVDRAVRAALAKRGRLLAGADWERLLAGEPTDVTSDDLRAIADFFDVPSEYLLRIALPGVVDLVDARLEVEIALAETGVGIAARSVNAASAAELLAIAEAIRAAAPTERGGTE
;
A
#
# COMPACT_ATOMS: atom_id res chain seq x y z
N MET A 1 -38.72 10.09 -18.56
CA MET A 1 -37.74 9.42 -17.67
C MET A 1 -36.52 9.06 -18.50
N GLY A 2 -35.40 9.78 -18.33
CA GLY A 2 -34.18 9.55 -19.10
C GLY A 2 -33.44 8.33 -18.60
N ARG A 3 -33.20 7.34 -19.47
CA ARG A 3 -32.28 6.22 -19.19
C ARG A 3 -30.90 6.83 -18.98
N GLN A 4 -30.36 6.76 -17.75
CA GLN A 4 -28.94 6.97 -17.52
C GLN A 4 -28.20 5.94 -18.39
N GLY A 5 -27.49 6.44 -19.41
CA GLY A 5 -26.58 5.60 -20.17
C GLY A 5 -25.57 5.01 -19.21
N SER A 6 -25.31 3.70 -19.31
CA SER A 6 -24.13 3.08 -18.73
C SER A 6 -22.93 3.96 -19.08
N GLY A 7 -22.26 4.52 -18.07
CA GLY A 7 -21.16 5.47 -18.23
C GLY A 7 -20.03 4.95 -19.13
N GLU A 8 -19.05 5.81 -19.41
CA GLU A 8 -17.89 5.46 -20.22
C GLU A 8 -17.30 4.10 -19.80
N PRO A 9 -16.93 3.21 -20.76
CA PRO A 9 -16.37 1.91 -20.47
C PRO A 9 -15.10 2.01 -19.60
N ASN A 10 -15.18 1.40 -18.43
CA ASN A 10 -14.09 1.29 -17.48
C ASN A 10 -13.11 0.16 -17.87
N GLU A 11 -12.06 -0.03 -17.09
CA GLU A 11 -11.02 -1.04 -17.35
C GLU A 11 -11.59 -2.45 -17.45
N PHE A 12 -12.56 -2.79 -16.59
CA PHE A 12 -13.24 -4.09 -16.64
C PHE A 12 -14.01 -4.28 -17.96
N SER A 13 -14.73 -3.26 -18.44
CA SER A 13 -15.45 -3.34 -19.72
C SER A 13 -14.51 -3.60 -20.89
N ARG A 14 -13.28 -3.07 -20.87
CA ARG A 14 -12.27 -3.31 -21.92
C ARG A 14 -11.71 -4.73 -21.82
N ALA A 15 -11.29 -5.14 -20.62
CA ALA A 15 -10.81 -6.49 -20.37
C ALA A 15 -11.87 -7.57 -20.71
N PHE A 16 -13.15 -7.26 -20.51
CA PHE A 16 -14.25 -8.11 -20.94
C PHE A 16 -14.33 -8.24 -22.47
N VAL A 17 -14.18 -7.15 -23.22
CA VAL A 17 -14.18 -7.20 -24.69
C VAL A 17 -13.02 -8.04 -25.22
N ASP A 18 -11.84 -7.91 -24.61
CA ASP A 18 -10.66 -8.70 -24.97
C ASP A 18 -10.90 -10.19 -24.68
N ALA A 19 -11.47 -10.50 -23.50
CA ALA A 19 -11.84 -11.87 -23.14
C ALA A 19 -12.85 -12.51 -24.12
N VAL A 20 -13.83 -11.74 -24.59
CA VAL A 20 -14.79 -12.18 -25.63
C VAL A 20 -14.05 -12.50 -26.93
N ASP A 21 -13.11 -11.66 -27.37
CA ASP A 21 -12.40 -11.89 -28.63
C ASP A 21 -11.44 -13.08 -28.54
N ASP A 22 -10.73 -13.23 -27.43
CA ASP A 22 -9.84 -14.36 -27.17
C ASP A 22 -10.60 -15.69 -27.17
N LEU A 23 -11.71 -15.78 -26.42
CA LEU A 23 -12.54 -16.99 -26.38
C LEU A 23 -13.16 -17.29 -27.74
N ARG A 24 -13.60 -16.26 -28.45
CA ARG A 24 -14.10 -16.41 -29.83
C ARG A 24 -13.02 -17.02 -30.73
N ILE A 25 -11.78 -16.53 -30.68
CA ILE A 25 -10.65 -17.04 -31.47
C ILE A 25 -10.36 -18.49 -31.09
N GLN A 26 -10.28 -18.80 -29.79
CA GLN A 26 -10.02 -20.15 -29.29
C GLN A 26 -11.08 -21.17 -29.74
N ARG A 27 -12.35 -20.74 -29.83
CA ARG A 27 -13.47 -21.56 -30.29
C ARG A 27 -13.61 -21.59 -31.82
N GLY A 28 -12.76 -20.89 -32.56
CA GLY A 28 -12.82 -20.81 -34.03
C GLY A 28 -14.08 -20.10 -34.55
N ILE A 29 -14.74 -19.29 -33.71
CA ILE A 29 -15.94 -18.55 -34.09
C ILE A 29 -15.49 -17.24 -34.75
N THR A 30 -16.15 -16.79 -35.82
CA THR A 30 -15.87 -15.47 -36.41
C THR A 30 -16.70 -14.39 -35.75
N THR A 31 -16.27 -13.13 -35.75
CA THR A 31 -17.08 -12.03 -35.19
C THR A 31 -18.46 -11.94 -35.83
N PRO A 32 -18.63 -12.06 -37.17
CA PRO A 32 -19.96 -12.11 -37.77
C PRO A 32 -20.81 -13.29 -37.28
N ALA A 33 -20.22 -14.48 -37.11
CA ALA A 33 -20.94 -15.64 -36.58
C ALA A 33 -21.41 -15.42 -35.14
N LEU A 34 -20.55 -14.88 -34.27
CA LEU A 34 -20.90 -14.53 -32.89
C LEU A 34 -22.04 -13.51 -32.86
N ILE A 35 -21.97 -12.44 -33.67
CA ILE A 35 -23.02 -11.41 -33.76
C ILE A 35 -24.36 -12.06 -34.14
N THR A 36 -24.36 -12.96 -35.13
CA THR A 36 -25.56 -13.65 -35.59
C THR A 36 -26.11 -14.61 -34.53
N GLN A 37 -25.26 -15.43 -33.91
CA GLN A 37 -25.67 -16.39 -32.87
C GLN A 37 -26.21 -15.69 -31.61
N ALA A 38 -25.59 -14.57 -31.23
CA ALA A 38 -26.01 -13.74 -30.11
C ALA A 38 -27.23 -12.84 -30.42
N GLY A 39 -27.73 -12.84 -31.66
CA GLY A 39 -28.88 -12.01 -32.06
C GLY A 39 -28.63 -10.50 -31.99
N PHE A 40 -27.37 -10.06 -32.01
CA PHE A 40 -27.03 -8.64 -31.99
C PHE A 40 -27.08 -8.01 -33.37
N SER A 41 -27.39 -6.71 -33.42
CA SER A 41 -27.08 -5.93 -34.63
C SER A 41 -25.58 -5.62 -34.67
N ARG A 42 -25.00 -5.55 -35.89
CA ARG A 42 -23.57 -5.23 -36.06
C ARG A 42 -23.21 -3.90 -35.39
N GLY A 43 -24.05 -2.88 -35.57
CA GLY A 43 -23.85 -1.57 -34.95
C GLY A 43 -23.86 -1.63 -33.43
N TYR A 44 -24.77 -2.42 -32.84
CA TYR A 44 -24.85 -2.60 -31.39
C TYR A 44 -23.58 -3.24 -30.82
N TYR A 45 -23.08 -4.29 -31.47
CA TYR A 45 -21.88 -5.01 -31.06
C TYR A 45 -20.63 -4.13 -31.18
N TYR A 46 -20.40 -3.55 -32.36
CA TYR A 46 -19.18 -2.75 -32.60
C TYR A 46 -19.12 -1.47 -31.78
N LYS A 47 -20.27 -0.85 -31.47
CA LYS A 47 -20.31 0.30 -30.57
C LYS A 47 -19.72 -0.03 -29.19
N ARG A 48 -19.92 -1.27 -28.72
CA ARG A 48 -19.43 -1.72 -27.41
C ARG A 48 -17.99 -2.17 -27.45
N THR A 49 -17.60 -2.91 -28.48
CA THR A 49 -16.20 -3.34 -28.62
C THR A 49 -15.25 -2.17 -28.88
N ARG A 50 -15.74 -1.04 -29.41
CA ARG A 50 -14.96 0.21 -29.53
C ARG A 50 -14.87 1.03 -28.24
N GLY A 51 -15.54 0.59 -27.16
CA GLY A 51 -15.55 1.33 -25.91
C GLY A 51 -16.39 2.61 -25.94
N GLU A 52 -17.36 2.75 -26.84
CA GLU A 52 -18.31 3.88 -26.80
C GLU A 52 -19.42 3.64 -25.75
N THR A 53 -19.71 2.38 -25.41
CA THR A 53 -20.65 1.98 -24.36
C THR A 53 -20.33 0.56 -23.89
N SER A 54 -20.89 0.12 -22.76
CA SER A 54 -20.59 -1.20 -22.19
C SER A 54 -21.65 -2.26 -22.53
N PHE A 55 -21.24 -3.53 -22.54
CA PHE A 55 -22.18 -4.64 -22.47
C PHE A 55 -22.85 -4.67 -21.09
N ASN A 56 -24.15 -4.92 -21.04
CA ASN A 56 -24.88 -5.13 -19.79
C ASN A 56 -24.86 -6.62 -19.39
N THR A 57 -25.44 -6.94 -18.22
CA THR A 57 -25.46 -8.32 -17.71
C THR A 57 -26.23 -9.31 -18.60
N ASN A 58 -27.27 -8.88 -19.31
CA ASN A 58 -27.99 -9.72 -20.26
C ASN A 58 -27.16 -9.98 -21.52
N ASP A 59 -26.37 -8.99 -21.96
CA ASP A 59 -25.44 -9.16 -23.07
C ASP A 59 -24.37 -10.19 -22.72
N VAL A 60 -23.83 -10.16 -21.50
CA VAL A 60 -22.83 -11.14 -21.01
C VAL A 60 -23.38 -12.57 -21.09
N GLN A 61 -24.61 -12.79 -20.61
CA GLN A 61 -25.28 -14.09 -20.69
C GLN A 61 -25.44 -14.55 -22.15
N THR A 62 -25.95 -13.65 -23.01
CA THR A 62 -26.18 -13.94 -24.44
C THR A 62 -24.87 -14.28 -25.17
N ILE A 63 -23.78 -13.57 -24.87
CA ILE A 63 -22.45 -13.84 -25.45
C ILE A 63 -21.92 -15.19 -24.98
N ALA A 64 -22.07 -15.52 -23.70
CA ALA A 64 -21.61 -16.80 -23.16
C ALA A 64 -22.34 -17.98 -23.84
N GLU A 65 -23.66 -17.87 -24.01
CA GLU A 65 -24.48 -18.85 -24.72
C GLU A 65 -24.04 -19.01 -26.19
N ALA A 66 -23.81 -17.90 -26.89
CA ALA A 66 -23.37 -17.92 -28.29
C ALA A 66 -21.97 -18.52 -28.47
N LEU A 67 -21.08 -18.36 -27.48
CA LEU A 67 -19.75 -18.96 -27.45
C LEU A 67 -19.74 -20.41 -26.94
N GLY A 68 -20.87 -20.90 -26.40
CA GLY A 68 -20.97 -22.25 -25.83
C GLY A 68 -20.18 -22.41 -24.53
N VAL A 69 -20.06 -21.36 -23.72
CA VAL A 69 -19.32 -21.33 -22.45
C VAL A 69 -20.22 -20.88 -21.30
N SER A 70 -19.78 -21.12 -20.07
CA SER A 70 -20.46 -20.54 -18.90
C SER A 70 -20.13 -19.05 -18.75
N VAL A 71 -20.99 -18.29 -18.07
CA VAL A 71 -20.68 -16.89 -17.71
C VAL A 71 -19.40 -16.79 -16.87
N GLY A 72 -19.15 -17.76 -15.98
CA GLY A 72 -17.92 -17.80 -15.21
C GLY A 72 -16.67 -17.96 -16.08
N GLU A 73 -16.70 -18.87 -17.06
CA GLU A 73 -15.62 -19.05 -18.04
C GLU A 73 -15.41 -17.80 -18.89
N LEU A 74 -16.49 -17.14 -19.31
CA LEU A 74 -16.42 -15.90 -20.08
C LEU A 74 -15.78 -14.74 -19.30
N LEU A 75 -16.11 -14.59 -18.01
CA LEU A 75 -15.62 -13.50 -17.18
C LEU A 75 -14.23 -13.74 -16.58
N ALA A 76 -13.81 -15.00 -16.45
CA ALA A 76 -12.56 -15.37 -15.77
C ALA A 76 -11.31 -14.61 -16.29
N PRO A 77 -11.09 -14.43 -17.61
CA PRO A 77 -9.93 -13.69 -18.09
C PRO A 77 -9.97 -12.20 -17.70
N ALA A 78 -11.14 -11.57 -17.80
CA ALA A 78 -11.31 -10.17 -17.42
C ALA A 78 -11.14 -9.95 -15.91
N ILE A 79 -11.64 -10.89 -15.10
CA ILE A 79 -11.43 -10.90 -13.64
C ILE A 79 -9.94 -11.05 -13.34
N THR A 80 -9.26 -12.01 -13.97
CA THR A 80 -7.81 -12.24 -13.80
C THR A 80 -7.00 -11.00 -14.18
N GLU A 81 -7.38 -10.31 -15.25
CA GLU A 81 -6.72 -9.07 -15.66
C GLU A 81 -6.96 -7.94 -14.65
N MET A 82 -8.17 -7.82 -14.10
CA MET A 82 -8.41 -6.86 -13.01
C MET A 82 -7.63 -7.22 -11.76
N GLU A 83 -7.57 -8.49 -11.39
CA GLU A 83 -6.76 -8.96 -10.28
C GLU A 83 -5.27 -8.71 -10.52
N ARG A 84 -4.80 -8.73 -11.77
CA ARG A 84 -3.41 -8.39 -12.13
C ARG A 84 -3.14 -6.88 -12.08
N LEU A 85 -4.05 -6.07 -12.61
CA LEU A 85 -3.94 -4.61 -12.59
C LEU A 85 -4.04 -4.04 -11.17
N HIS A 86 -4.92 -4.65 -10.36
CA HIS A 86 -5.14 -4.31 -8.96
C HIS A 86 -4.39 -5.26 -8.01
N ALA A 87 -3.52 -6.12 -8.55
CA ALA A 87 -2.63 -6.92 -7.72
C ALA A 87 -1.88 -5.91 -6.87
N PRO A 88 -1.77 -6.14 -5.54
CA PRO A 88 -0.83 -5.36 -4.76
C PRO A 88 0.51 -5.51 -5.49
N ARG A 89 1.01 -4.40 -6.05
CA ARG A 89 2.40 -4.32 -6.51
C ARG A 89 3.22 -4.81 -5.32
N ASP A 90 4.35 -5.49 -5.55
CA ASP A 90 5.20 -5.93 -4.44
C ASP A 90 5.65 -4.67 -3.67
N GLU A 91 4.83 -4.27 -2.69
CA GLU A 91 4.94 -3.07 -1.87
C GLU A 91 5.89 -3.35 -0.70
N ARG A 92 6.66 -4.45 -0.78
CA ARG A 92 7.75 -4.73 0.14
C ARG A 92 8.60 -3.48 0.26
N LEU A 93 8.75 -3.06 1.51
CA LEU A 93 9.53 -1.87 1.82
C LEU A 93 10.94 -2.01 1.26
N GLU A 94 11.33 -1.09 0.37
CA GLU A 94 12.69 -1.04 -0.17
C GLU A 94 13.70 -1.01 0.99
N PRO A 95 14.80 -1.79 0.93
CA PRO A 95 15.75 -1.91 2.04
C PRO A 95 16.25 -0.56 2.57
N ALA A 96 16.51 0.40 1.68
CA ALA A 96 16.96 1.74 2.04
C ALA A 96 15.91 2.50 2.88
N LEU A 97 14.62 2.39 2.52
CA LEU A 97 13.52 3.04 3.24
C LEU A 97 13.25 2.32 4.58
N LEU A 98 13.36 0.99 4.63
CA LEU A 98 13.30 0.22 5.86
C LEU A 98 14.38 0.66 6.85
N GLY A 99 15.63 0.75 6.41
CA GLY A 99 16.73 1.22 7.25
C GLY A 99 16.52 2.66 7.74
N TYR A 100 16.00 3.55 6.89
CA TYR A 100 15.63 4.90 7.30
C TYR A 100 14.59 4.92 8.43
N ARG A 101 13.48 4.19 8.27
CA ARG A 101 12.42 4.11 9.29
C ARG A 101 12.92 3.49 10.59
N LEU A 102 13.71 2.43 10.50
CA LEU A 102 14.31 1.79 11.69
C LEU A 102 15.26 2.73 12.44
N ARG A 103 16.12 3.48 11.76
CA ARG A 103 17.01 4.46 12.40
C ARG A 103 16.23 5.55 13.15
N LYS A 104 15.09 6.01 12.60
CA LYS A 104 14.19 6.94 13.29
C LYS A 104 13.65 6.36 14.59
N LEU A 105 13.13 5.12 14.54
CA LEU A 105 12.61 4.44 15.72
C LEU A 105 13.68 4.22 16.80
N VAL A 106 14.90 3.84 16.39
CA VAL A 106 16.05 3.70 17.29
C VAL A 106 16.40 5.03 17.95
N ALA A 107 16.50 6.12 17.18
CA ALA A 107 16.84 7.44 17.71
C ALA A 107 15.82 7.89 18.77
N LEU A 108 14.54 7.74 18.46
CA LEU A 108 13.46 8.06 19.40
C LEU A 108 13.50 7.20 20.67
N HIS A 109 13.74 5.90 20.52
CA HIS A 109 13.85 5.00 21.67
C HIS A 109 15.03 5.37 22.57
N VAL A 110 16.21 5.65 22.01
CA VAL A 110 17.39 6.09 22.76
C VAL A 110 17.09 7.37 23.53
N ALA A 111 16.40 8.33 22.90
CA ALA A 111 16.07 9.59 23.54
C ALA A 111 15.09 9.42 24.72
N ARG A 112 14.19 8.42 24.65
CA ARG A 112 13.25 8.06 25.74
C ARG A 112 13.86 7.17 26.81
N THR A 113 14.78 6.30 26.43
CA THR A 113 15.32 5.24 27.29
C THR A 113 16.79 5.03 26.95
N PRO A 114 17.71 5.76 27.63
CA PRO A 114 19.13 5.76 27.27
C PRO A 114 19.85 4.42 27.52
N ALA A 115 19.26 3.51 28.31
CA ALA A 115 19.83 2.20 28.60
C ALA A 115 18.73 1.15 28.81
N PRO A 116 18.91 -0.11 28.35
CA PRO A 116 20.09 -0.68 27.68
C PRO A 116 20.21 -0.32 26.17
N PRO A 117 21.36 -0.60 25.51
CA PRO A 117 21.50 -0.40 24.07
C PRO A 117 20.38 -1.05 23.27
N VAL A 118 19.83 -0.33 22.29
CA VAL A 118 18.60 -0.72 21.57
C VAL A 118 18.73 -2.07 20.87
N ASP A 119 19.87 -2.34 20.23
CA ASP A 119 20.15 -3.66 19.61
C ASP A 119 19.91 -4.80 20.61
N ARG A 120 20.49 -4.68 21.81
CA ARG A 120 20.36 -5.70 22.87
C ARG A 120 18.91 -5.83 23.33
N ALA A 121 18.19 -4.72 23.44
CA ALA A 121 16.78 -4.71 23.86
C ALA A 121 15.87 -5.37 22.82
N VAL A 122 16.02 -5.01 21.54
CA VAL A 122 15.29 -5.60 20.40
C VAL A 122 15.55 -7.10 20.34
N ARG A 123 16.81 -7.52 20.33
CA ARG A 123 17.18 -8.94 20.26
C ARG A 123 16.65 -9.74 21.45
N ALA A 124 16.67 -9.17 22.65
CA ALA A 124 16.07 -9.81 23.82
C ALA A 124 14.54 -9.93 23.71
N ALA A 125 13.85 -8.95 23.13
CA ALA A 125 12.41 -8.97 22.91
C ALA A 125 12.00 -9.99 21.83
N LEU A 126 12.80 -10.14 20.79
CA LEU A 126 12.61 -11.16 19.74
C LEU A 126 12.85 -12.57 20.30
N ALA A 127 13.90 -12.76 21.11
CA ALA A 127 14.23 -14.06 21.72
C ALA A 127 13.08 -14.57 22.62
N LYS A 128 12.39 -13.68 23.35
CA LYS A 128 11.20 -14.03 24.15
C LYS A 128 10.04 -14.58 23.30
N ARG A 129 10.04 -14.30 21.99
CA ARG A 129 9.06 -14.79 21.01
C ARG A 129 9.60 -15.97 20.17
N GLY A 130 10.74 -16.56 20.56
CA GLY A 130 11.36 -17.66 19.84
C GLY A 130 11.97 -17.25 18.49
N ARG A 131 12.26 -15.96 18.30
CA ARG A 131 12.92 -15.41 17.10
C ARG A 131 14.38 -15.08 17.41
N LEU A 132 15.28 -15.35 16.47
CA LEU A 132 16.69 -15.00 16.60
C LEU A 132 17.06 -13.99 15.52
N LEU A 133 17.54 -12.82 15.95
CA LEU A 133 18.11 -11.82 15.06
C LEU A 133 19.62 -11.73 15.32
N ALA A 134 20.42 -12.00 14.28
CA ALA A 134 21.86 -11.85 14.38
C ALA A 134 22.23 -10.36 14.44
N GLY A 135 23.28 -10.03 15.18
CA GLY A 135 23.74 -8.63 15.28
C GLY A 135 24.17 -8.06 13.91
N ALA A 136 24.78 -8.89 13.06
CA ALA A 136 25.14 -8.48 11.70
C ALA A 136 23.91 -8.14 10.84
N ASP A 137 22.80 -8.88 10.97
CA ASP A 137 21.57 -8.59 10.24
C ASP A 137 20.89 -7.33 10.77
N TRP A 138 20.97 -7.06 12.08
CA TRP A 138 20.51 -5.80 12.66
C TRP A 138 21.28 -4.60 12.12
N GLU A 139 22.62 -4.66 12.05
CA GLU A 139 23.43 -3.59 11.48
C GLU A 139 23.11 -3.37 9.99
N ARG A 140 22.93 -4.45 9.21
CA ARG A 140 22.53 -4.35 7.80
C ARG A 140 21.14 -3.77 7.60
N LEU A 141 20.18 -4.15 8.44
CA LEU A 141 18.85 -3.53 8.48
C LEU A 141 18.97 -2.03 8.74
N LEU A 142 19.77 -1.63 9.72
CA LEU A 142 20.00 -0.21 10.02
C LEU A 142 20.73 0.52 8.92
N ALA A 143 21.63 -0.13 8.17
CA ALA A 143 22.28 0.44 6.99
C ALA A 143 21.32 0.60 5.81
N GLY A 144 20.21 -0.13 5.80
CA GLY A 144 19.27 -0.20 4.67
C GLY A 144 19.75 -1.14 3.56
N GLU A 145 20.52 -2.16 3.93
CA GLU A 145 20.99 -3.19 3.01
C GLU A 145 20.00 -4.36 2.94
N PRO A 146 20.00 -5.15 1.85
CA PRO A 146 19.22 -6.39 1.78
C PRO A 146 19.60 -7.35 2.90
N THR A 147 18.62 -8.00 3.53
CA THR A 147 18.83 -8.98 4.61
C THR A 147 17.88 -10.16 4.46
N ASP A 148 18.19 -11.28 5.12
CA ASP A 148 17.31 -12.46 5.17
C ASP A 148 16.26 -12.37 6.29
N VAL A 149 16.10 -11.19 6.91
CA VAL A 149 15.14 -10.95 7.99
C VAL A 149 13.72 -11.10 7.44
N THR A 150 12.91 -11.91 8.13
CA THR A 150 11.57 -12.26 7.66
C THR A 150 10.55 -11.18 7.98
N SER A 151 9.40 -11.19 7.30
CA SER A 151 8.28 -10.30 7.65
C SER A 151 7.80 -10.49 9.09
N ASP A 152 7.95 -11.70 9.64
CA ASP A 152 7.59 -11.99 11.02
C ASP A 152 8.56 -11.36 12.04
N ASP A 153 9.84 -11.29 11.69
CA ASP A 153 10.82 -10.58 12.50
C ASP A 153 10.56 -9.07 12.47
N LEU A 154 10.23 -8.52 11.30
CA LEU A 154 9.84 -7.11 11.15
C LEU A 154 8.56 -6.77 11.94
N ARG A 155 7.58 -7.67 12.01
CA ARG A 155 6.40 -7.52 12.89
C ARG A 155 6.81 -7.47 14.36
N ALA A 156 7.68 -8.37 14.79
CA ALA A 156 8.15 -8.39 16.18
C ALA A 156 8.98 -7.14 16.54
N ILE A 157 9.73 -6.58 15.58
CA ILE A 157 10.44 -5.31 15.73
C ILE A 157 9.46 -4.14 15.81
N ALA A 158 8.43 -4.10 14.96
CA ALA A 158 7.38 -3.08 15.01
C ALA A 158 6.66 -3.07 16.36
N ASP A 159 6.27 -4.24 16.87
CA ASP A 159 5.68 -4.40 18.21
C ASP A 159 6.60 -3.86 19.32
N PHE A 160 7.92 -4.08 19.21
CA PHE A 160 8.88 -3.58 20.21
C PHE A 160 8.90 -2.04 20.26
N PHE A 161 8.80 -1.40 19.10
CA PHE A 161 8.77 0.06 18.98
C PHE A 161 7.37 0.67 19.14
N ASP A 162 6.34 -0.16 19.38
CA ASP A 162 4.94 0.24 19.48
C ASP A 162 4.43 1.00 18.24
N VAL A 163 4.79 0.49 17.04
CA VAL A 163 4.32 1.01 15.76
C VAL A 163 3.54 -0.04 14.97
N PRO A 164 2.57 0.34 14.11
CA PRO A 164 1.89 -0.60 13.23
C PRO A 164 2.89 -1.35 12.34
N SER A 165 2.73 -2.67 12.20
CA SER A 165 3.67 -3.52 11.45
C SER A 165 3.83 -3.10 9.99
N GLU A 166 2.79 -2.53 9.41
CA GLU A 166 2.71 -2.00 8.07
C GLU A 166 3.73 -0.88 7.83
N TYR A 167 4.10 -0.14 8.89
CA TYR A 167 5.14 0.89 8.82
C TYR A 167 6.53 0.31 8.48
N LEU A 168 6.82 -0.94 8.85
CA LEU A 168 8.08 -1.61 8.47
C LEU A 168 7.93 -2.56 7.28
N LEU A 169 6.70 -2.89 6.88
CA LEU A 169 6.44 -3.88 5.83
C LEU A 169 6.06 -3.26 4.47
N ARG A 170 5.49 -2.04 4.44
CA ARG A 170 4.88 -1.47 3.23
C ARG A 170 5.44 -0.10 2.85
N ILE A 171 5.75 0.09 1.56
CA ILE A 171 6.19 1.38 1.00
C ILE A 171 5.12 2.46 1.21
N ALA A 172 3.86 2.14 0.90
CA ALA A 172 2.77 3.10 0.93
C ALA A 172 1.52 2.54 1.61
N LEU A 173 1.13 3.17 2.71
CA LEU A 173 -0.27 3.27 3.14
C LEU A 173 -0.56 4.77 3.26
N PRO A 174 -1.11 5.40 2.20
CA PRO A 174 -1.41 6.82 2.19
C PRO A 174 -2.19 7.20 3.46
N GLY A 175 -1.68 8.16 4.22
CA GLY A 175 -2.30 8.64 5.45
C GLY A 175 -1.92 7.90 6.75
N VAL A 176 -1.58 6.61 6.74
CA VAL A 176 -1.13 5.89 7.96
C VAL A 176 0.36 6.10 8.18
N VAL A 177 1.17 5.87 7.13
CA VAL A 177 2.62 6.05 7.20
C VAL A 177 2.96 7.52 7.44
N ASP A 178 2.29 8.43 6.73
CA ASP A 178 2.55 9.88 6.84
C ASP A 178 2.23 10.40 8.24
N LEU A 179 1.16 9.90 8.86
CA LEU A 179 0.78 10.27 10.21
C LEU A 179 1.74 9.70 11.26
N VAL A 180 2.19 8.45 11.09
CA VAL A 180 3.20 7.84 11.96
C VAL A 180 4.52 8.61 11.85
N ASP A 181 5.00 8.88 10.63
CA ASP A 181 6.22 9.66 10.40
C ASP A 181 6.11 11.07 11.02
N ALA A 182 5.01 11.78 10.79
CA ALA A 182 4.81 13.12 11.35
C ALA A 182 4.75 13.12 12.88
N ARG A 183 4.14 12.08 13.48
CA ARG A 183 4.12 11.92 14.94
C ARG A 183 5.52 11.61 15.48
N LEU A 184 6.28 10.75 14.81
CA LEU A 184 7.67 10.48 15.17
C LEU A 184 8.52 11.76 15.13
N GLU A 185 8.33 12.63 14.14
CA GLU A 185 9.04 13.92 14.07
C GLU A 185 8.74 14.84 15.25
N VAL A 186 7.48 14.91 15.70
CA VAL A 186 7.13 15.66 16.92
C VAL A 186 7.82 15.08 18.14
N GLU A 187 7.78 13.75 18.29
CA GLU A 187 8.39 13.08 19.44
C GLU A 187 9.92 13.23 19.46
N ILE A 188 10.57 13.20 18.30
CA ILE A 188 11.99 13.51 18.14
C ILE A 188 12.27 14.97 18.52
N ALA A 189 11.51 15.94 17.98
CA ALA A 189 11.69 17.35 18.29
C ALA A 189 11.52 17.66 19.79
N LEU A 190 10.57 17.03 20.47
CA LEU A 190 10.41 17.15 21.92
C LEU A 190 11.63 16.59 22.67
N ALA A 191 12.12 15.44 22.25
CA ALA A 191 13.26 14.79 22.88
C ALA A 191 14.56 15.57 22.66
N GLU A 192 14.76 16.18 21.49
CA GLU A 192 15.90 17.05 21.16
C GLU A 192 15.93 18.33 22.00
N THR A 193 14.75 18.89 22.29
CA THR A 193 14.63 20.22 22.92
C THR A 193 14.40 20.18 24.42
N GLY A 194 14.09 19.00 24.98
CA GLY A 194 13.75 18.83 26.40
C GLY A 194 12.42 19.48 26.82
N VAL A 195 11.64 19.97 25.86
CA VAL A 195 10.33 20.62 26.12
C VAL A 195 9.27 19.53 26.30
N GLY A 196 8.59 19.51 27.44
CA GLY A 196 7.44 18.63 27.68
C GLY A 196 6.13 19.31 27.25
N ILE A 197 5.39 18.73 26.29
CA ILE A 197 4.03 19.17 25.96
C ILE A 197 3.01 18.17 26.54
N ALA A 198 1.86 18.67 26.99
CA ALA A 198 0.75 17.81 27.40
C ALA A 198 0.27 16.95 26.22
N ALA A 199 0.43 15.62 26.33
CA ALA A 199 0.21 14.62 25.27
C ALA A 199 -1.18 14.65 24.58
N ARG A 200 -2.16 15.35 25.14
CA ARG A 200 -3.53 15.40 24.62
C ARG A 200 -3.72 16.27 23.38
N SER A 201 -2.86 17.25 23.10
CA SER A 201 -2.98 18.13 21.92
C SER A 201 -2.51 17.49 20.61
N VAL A 202 -1.70 16.43 20.69
CA VAL A 202 -1.04 15.80 19.52
C VAL A 202 -1.94 14.75 18.85
N ASN A 203 -2.92 14.20 19.56
CA ASN A 203 -3.62 12.97 19.13
C ASN A 203 -4.76 13.20 18.10
N ALA A 204 -5.07 14.45 17.74
CA ALA A 204 -6.16 14.81 16.81
C ALA A 204 -5.69 15.63 15.58
N ALA A 205 -4.37 15.80 15.42
CA ALA A 205 -3.78 16.60 14.34
C ALA A 205 -3.52 15.77 13.08
N SER A 206 -3.67 16.39 11.92
CA SER A 206 -3.24 15.84 10.63
C SER A 206 -1.72 15.76 10.52
N ALA A 207 -1.19 14.96 9.57
CA ALA A 207 0.26 14.84 9.37
C ALA A 207 0.94 16.20 9.09
N ALA A 208 0.31 17.08 8.32
CA ALA A 208 0.83 18.42 8.04
C ALA A 208 0.90 19.30 9.30
N GLU A 209 -0.13 19.24 10.16
CA GLU A 209 -0.15 19.98 11.43
C GLU A 209 0.90 19.45 12.41
N LEU A 210 1.11 18.14 12.47
CA LEU A 210 2.16 17.52 13.29
C LEU A 210 3.56 17.96 12.84
N LEU A 211 3.82 18.00 11.54
CA LEU A 211 5.10 18.49 11.02
C LEU A 211 5.33 19.97 11.36
N ALA A 212 4.30 20.81 11.22
CA ALA A 212 4.37 22.22 11.61
C ALA A 212 4.64 22.38 13.13
N ILE A 213 4.05 21.52 13.97
CA ILE A 213 4.31 21.49 15.42
C ILE A 213 5.77 21.10 15.69
N ALA A 214 6.29 20.06 15.03
CA ALA A 214 7.68 19.62 15.19
C ALA A 214 8.68 20.74 14.83
N GLU A 215 8.43 21.44 13.72
CA GLU A 215 9.24 22.59 13.29
C GLU A 215 9.18 23.73 14.32
N ALA A 216 7.99 24.05 14.83
CA ALA A 216 7.82 25.08 15.85
C ALA A 216 8.54 24.73 17.17
N ILE A 217 8.54 23.46 17.59
CA ILE A 217 9.27 23.00 18.78
C ILE A 217 10.77 23.22 18.59
N ARG A 218 11.33 22.79 17.45
CA ARG A 218 12.76 22.99 17.14
C ARG A 218 13.13 24.48 17.08
N ALA A 219 12.26 25.32 16.53
CA ALA A 219 12.47 26.77 16.45
C ALA A 219 12.40 27.47 17.82
N ALA A 220 11.62 26.94 18.76
CA ALA A 220 11.45 27.49 20.11
C ALA A 220 12.53 27.04 21.10
N ALA A 221 13.39 26.09 20.72
CA ALA A 221 14.47 25.60 21.56
C ALA A 221 15.46 26.72 21.88
N PRO A 222 15.84 26.94 23.17
CA PRO A 222 16.83 27.93 23.50
C PRO A 222 18.16 27.55 22.84
N THR A 223 18.61 28.37 21.90
CA THR A 223 19.98 28.25 21.37
C THR A 223 20.91 28.54 22.53
N GLU A 224 21.84 27.64 22.87
CA GLU A 224 22.93 27.98 23.79
C GLU A 224 23.71 29.16 23.22
N ARG A 225 23.33 30.36 23.63
CA ARG A 225 24.09 31.60 23.56
C ARG A 225 23.99 32.24 24.93
N GLY A 226 24.91 31.84 25.78
CA GLY A 226 25.03 32.35 27.14
C GLY A 226 26.31 31.92 27.83
N GLY A 227 27.42 31.74 27.08
CA GLY A 227 28.76 31.69 27.65
C GLY A 227 29.37 33.09 27.62
N THR A 228 29.26 33.80 28.75
CA THR A 228 30.22 34.82 29.21
C THR A 228 31.63 34.19 29.19
N GLU A 229 32.71 34.81 28.71
CA GLU A 229 33.20 36.18 28.86
C GLU A 229 33.84 36.74 27.56
#